data_AF-A0A8S3AXU5-F1
#
_entry.id   AF-A0A8S3AXU5-F1
#
_cell.length_a   1.000
_cell.length_b   1.000
_cell.length_c   1.000
_cell.angle_alpha   90.00
_cell.angle_beta   90.00
_cell.angle_gamma   90.00
#
_symmetry.space_group_name_H-M   'P 1'
#
loop_
_entity.id
_entity.type
_entity.pdbx_description
1 polymer ?
#
loop_
_entity_poly.entity_id
_entity_poly.type
_entity_poly.pdbx_seq_one_letter_code
_entity_poly.pdbx_strand_id
1 'polypeptide(L)' 'MQEEVISCYHDHPTAAHFGVNRTWLKMRTICYWFNMKKDIHDYIRSCEKCAKFNIRRTAPPGHLHPIEYPQGPL' A
#
# COMPACT_ATOMS: atom_id res chain seq x y z
N MET A 1 -18.93 -10.67 6.52
CA MET A 1 -17.97 -11.37 7.40
C MET A 1 -16.52 -10.96 7.17
N GLN A 2 -15.88 -11.23 6.01
CA GLN A 2 -14.47 -10.86 5.80
C GLN A 2 -14.23 -9.33 5.87
N GLU A 3 -15.05 -8.55 5.15
CA GLU A 3 -14.97 -7.08 5.16
C GLU A 3 -15.21 -6.47 6.54
N GLU A 4 -16.12 -7.04 7.33
CA GLU A 4 -16.39 -6.59 8.71
C GLU A 4 -15.18 -6.78 9.61
N VAL A 5 -14.47 -7.91 9.46
CA VAL A 5 -13.22 -8.11 10.19
C VAL A 5 -12.19 -7.08 9.72
N ILE A 6 -12.00 -6.89 8.42
CA ILE A 6 -11.03 -5.90 7.90
C ILE A 6 -11.36 -4.49 8.41
N SER A 7 -12.64 -4.09 8.44
CA SER A 7 -13.07 -2.78 8.92
C SER A 7 -12.73 -2.57 10.40
N CYS A 8 -12.87 -3.58 11.25
CA CYS A 8 -12.45 -3.50 12.65
C CYS A 8 -10.95 -3.19 12.82
N TYR A 9 -10.09 -3.64 11.89
CA TYR A 9 -8.64 -3.39 11.96
C TYR A 9 -8.18 -2.18 11.15
N HIS A 10 -9.04 -1.61 10.30
CA HIS A 10 -8.70 -0.47 9.44
C HIS A 10 -9.43 0.82 9.82
N ASP A 11 -10.74 0.73 10.03
CA ASP A 11 -11.64 1.89 10.25
C ASP A 11 -11.83 2.25 11.72
N HIS A 12 -11.42 1.38 12.65
CA HIS A 12 -11.52 1.68 14.07
C HIS A 12 -10.72 2.96 14.40
N PRO A 13 -11.22 3.87 15.26
CA PRO A 13 -10.54 5.14 15.56
C PRO A 13 -9.08 4.99 16.00
N THR A 14 -8.75 3.88 16.68
CA THR A 14 -7.37 3.57 17.11
C THR A 14 -6.53 2.79 16.09
N ALA A 15 -7.13 2.34 14.99
CA ALA A 15 -6.45 1.64 13.91
C ALA A 15 -5.70 2.59 12.96
N ALA A 16 -5.88 3.90 13.10
CA ALA A 16 -5.14 4.94 12.36
C ALA A 16 -5.09 4.72 10.84
N HIS A 17 -6.08 4.01 10.26
CA HIS A 17 -6.11 3.65 8.85
C HIS A 17 -4.79 3.02 8.35
N PHE A 18 -4.28 2.02 9.06
CA PHE A 18 -3.04 1.34 8.68
C PHE A 18 -3.08 0.79 7.24
N GLY A 19 -1.94 0.88 6.56
CA GLY A 19 -1.75 0.29 5.24
C GLY A 19 -1.71 -1.24 5.28
N VAL A 20 -1.84 -1.83 4.09
CA VAL A 20 -2.04 -3.28 3.85
C VAL A 20 -1.16 -4.17 4.72
N ASN A 21 0.15 -3.95 4.73
CA ASN A 21 1.08 -4.84 5.44
C ASN A 21 0.85 -4.83 6.96
N ARG A 22 0.59 -3.66 7.56
CA ARG A 22 0.40 -3.56 9.01
C ARG A 22 -0.96 -4.14 9.42
N THR A 23 -2.00 -3.91 8.62
CA THR A 23 -3.33 -4.52 8.82
C THR A 23 -3.24 -6.05 8.73
N TRP A 24 -2.60 -6.58 7.68
CA TRP A 24 -2.37 -8.01 7.51
C TRP A 24 -1.54 -8.62 8.65
N LEU A 25 -0.45 -7.97 9.08
CA LEU A 25 0.40 -8.44 10.17
C LEU A 25 -0.35 -8.55 11.51
N LYS A 26 -1.31 -7.65 11.77
CA LYS A 26 -2.16 -7.75 12.97
C LYS A 26 -3.17 -8.90 12.83
N MET A 27 -3.90 -8.92 11.72
CA MET A 27 -4.99 -9.88 11.52
C MET A 27 -4.51 -11.33 11.46
N ARG A 28 -3.35 -11.60 10.85
CA ARG A 28 -2.80 -12.96 10.70
C ARG A 28 -2.52 -13.69 12.02
N THR A 29 -2.47 -12.96 13.14
CA THR A 29 -2.26 -13.55 14.46
C THR A 29 -3.54 -14.10 15.09
N ILE A 30 -4.71 -13.73 14.56
CA ILE A 30 -6.02 -14.00 15.16
C ILE A 30 -6.92 -14.77 14.19
N CYS A 31 -6.81 -14.51 12.89
CA CYS A 31 -7.65 -15.14 11.87
C CYS A 31 -6.88 -15.37 10.57
N TYR A 32 -7.39 -16.28 9.76
CA TYR A 32 -6.86 -16.58 8.44
C TYR A 32 -7.98 -17.02 7.48
N TRP A 33 -7.85 -16.64 6.21
CA TRP A 33 -8.65 -17.18 5.12
C TRP A 33 -7.87 -17.13 3.79
N PHE A 34 -8.37 -17.86 2.79
CA PHE A 34 -7.77 -17.90 1.46
C PHE A 34 -7.79 -16.51 0.81
N ASN A 35 -6.68 -16.06 0.23
CA ASN A 35 -6.52 -14.72 -0.37
C ASN A 35 -6.66 -13.52 0.59
N MET A 36 -6.59 -13.72 1.91
CA MET A 36 -6.71 -12.64 2.92
C MET A 36 -5.89 -11.38 2.61
N LYS A 37 -4.64 -11.51 2.15
CA LYS A 37 -3.80 -10.34 1.84
C LYS A 37 -4.33 -9.54 0.65
N LYS A 38 -4.92 -10.21 -0.34
CA LYS A 38 -5.54 -9.57 -1.51
C LYS A 38 -6.82 -8.84 -1.09
N ASP A 39 -7.65 -9.48 -0.28
CA ASP A 39 -8.91 -8.85 0.18
C ASP A 39 -8.63 -7.62 1.05
N ILE A 40 -7.62 -7.68 1.94
CA ILE A 40 -7.16 -6.51 2.71
C ILE A 40 -6.65 -5.40 1.78
N HIS A 41 -5.90 -5.76 0.74
CA HIS A 41 -5.40 -4.78 -0.22
C HIS A 41 -6.55 -4.07 -0.96
N ASP A 42 -7.51 -4.84 -1.47
CA ASP A 42 -8.62 -4.30 -2.25
C ASP A 42 -9.54 -3.45 -1.38
N TYR A 43 -9.79 -3.85 -0.13
CA TYR A 43 -10.52 -3.07 0.87
C TYR A 43 -9.83 -1.74 1.21
N ILE A 44 -8.53 -1.74 1.49
CA ILE A 44 -7.82 -0.51 1.83
C ILE A 44 -7.73 0.42 0.62
N ARG A 45 -7.65 -0.13 -0.60
CA ARG A 45 -7.65 0.63 -1.84
C ARG A 45 -8.98 1.34 -2.10
N SER A 46 -10.11 0.77 -1.67
CA SER A 46 -11.43 1.41 -1.77
C SER A 46 -11.72 2.40 -0.63
N CYS A 47 -10.86 2.49 0.40
CA CYS A 47 -11.04 3.44 1.49
C CYS A 47 -10.84 4.90 1.04
N GLU A 48 -11.92 5.67 1.02
CA GLU A 48 -11.92 7.08 0.60
C GLU A 48 -11.00 7.97 1.45
N LYS A 49 -10.93 7.73 2.76
CA LYS A 49 -10.05 8.48 3.67
C LYS A 49 -8.59 8.24 3.32
N CYS A 50 -8.21 6.99 3.08
CA CYS A 50 -6.86 6.64 2.64
C CYS A 50 -6.55 7.24 1.27
N ALA A 51 -7.47 7.14 0.31
CA ALA A 51 -7.31 7.72 -1.01
C ALA A 51 -7.12 9.25 -0.97
N LYS A 52 -7.79 9.94 -0.05
CA LYS A 52 -7.69 11.40 0.11
C LYS A 52 -6.43 11.86 0.84
N PHE A 53 -6.06 11.18 1.93
CA PHE A 53 -5.02 11.67 2.84
C PHE A 53 -3.67 10.95 2.69
N ASN A 54 -3.68 9.71 2.20
CA ASN A 54 -2.49 8.85 2.09
C ASN A 54 -2.05 8.67 0.63
N ILE A 55 -2.04 9.78 -0.11
CA ILE A 55 -1.62 9.81 -1.51
C ILE A 55 -0.12 9.60 -1.67
N ARG A 56 0.28 8.95 -2.76
CA ARG A 56 1.70 8.83 -3.12
C ARG A 56 2.23 10.21 -3.52
N ARG A 57 3.12 10.79 -2.69
CA ARG A 57 3.75 12.10 -2.94
C ARG A 57 5.03 12.04 -3.75
N THR A 58 5.46 10.84 -4.15
CA THR A 58 6.69 10.66 -4.93
C THR A 58 6.42 11.05 -6.37
N ALA A 59 7.18 12.01 -6.89
CA ALA A 59 7.22 12.29 -8.31
C ALA A 59 7.59 11.00 -9.09
N PRO A 60 7.10 10.82 -10.32
CA PRO A 60 7.63 9.77 -11.17
C PRO A 60 9.15 9.94 -11.30
N PRO A 61 9.91 8.84 -11.44
CA PRO A 61 11.33 8.92 -11.76
C PRO A 61 11.52 9.83 -12.98
N GLY A 62 12.51 10.73 -12.92
CA GLY A 62 12.88 11.55 -14.07
C GLY A 62 13.33 10.69 -15.25
N HIS A 63 13.41 11.30 -16.44
CA HIS A 63 13.95 10.62 -17.60
C HIS A 63 15.42 10.27 -17.35
N LEU A 64 15.84 9.09 -17.82
CA LEU A 64 17.25 8.72 -17.82
C LEU A 64 17.97 9.55 -18.89
N HIS A 65 19.03 10.27 -18.49
CA HIS A 65 19.90 10.97 -19.43
C HIS A 65 21.01 10.00 -19.88
N PRO A 66 21.27 9.87 -21.20
CA PRO A 66 22.39 9.08 -21.69
C PRO A 66 23.72 9.71 -21.25
N ILE A 67 24.69 8.86 -20.92
CA ILE A 67 26.08 9.30 -20.70
C ILE A 67 26.74 9.56 -22.06
N GLU A 68 27.54 10.62 -22.15
CA GLU A 68 28.31 10.90 -23.36
C GLU A 68 29.41 9.82 -23.55
N TYR A 69 29.58 9.35 -24.79
CA TYR A 69 30.64 8.42 -25.13
C TYR A 69 31.99 9.16 -25.14
N PRO A 70 33.05 8.64 -24.49
CA PRO A 70 34.36 9.26 -24.54
C PRO A 70 34.88 9.25 -25.98
N GLN A 71 35.11 10.44 -26.54
CA GLN A 71 35.82 10.58 -27.82
C GLN A 71 37.22 9.96 -27.63
N GLY A 72 37.49 8.86 -28.33
CA GLY A 72 38.80 8.21 -28.32
C GLY A 72 39.91 9.16 -28.81
N PRO A 73 41.20 8.83 -28.60
CA PRO A 73 42.28 9.71 -29.01
C PRO A 73 42.23 9.99 -30.52
N LEU A 74 42.45 11.27 -30.87
CA LEU A 74 42.59 11.79 -32.24
C LEU A 74 43.76 11.13 -32.98
#